data_AF-A0A9P7YFY1-F1
#
_entry.id   AF-A0A9P7YFY1-F1
#
_cell.length_a   1.000
_cell.length_b   1.000
_cell.length_c   1.000
_cell.angle_alpha   90.00
_cell.angle_beta   90.00
_cell.angle_gamma   90.00
#
_symmetry.space_group_name_H-M   'P 1'
#
loop_
_entity.id
_entity.type
_entity.pdbx_description
1 polymer ?
#
loop_
_entity_poly.entity_id
_entity_poly.type
_entity_poly.pdbx_seq_one_letter_code
_entity_poly.pdbx_strand_id
1 'polypeptide(L)'
;MLFSSTLAMAAMSLFAGRAIAQNSSSAQKIGYSGVFTKTDGGLGGTVTVKDPMTLEISSYTLKDASAPALYWWGATNDDLKSGFRISNTQVTQAATSNMLEIKLDAGKTTADFVTVGLWCERLAANFGQATLAAGSGTGTTAGSSASTAPSSSPSSAGAHQVGSVWATMGACVAAVGFAAWMA
;
A
#
# COMPACT_ATOMS: atom_id res chain seq x y z
N MET A 1 23.10 -33.23 -68.59
CA MET A 1 22.92 -33.41 -67.13
C MET A 1 22.17 -32.18 -66.62
N LEU A 2 20.87 -32.04 -66.90
CA LEU A 2 19.77 -32.31 -65.94
C LEU A 2 20.18 -32.21 -64.47
N PHE A 3 19.74 -31.16 -63.79
CA PHE A 3 18.86 -31.27 -62.61
C PHE A 3 18.06 -29.97 -62.44
N SER A 4 16.76 -30.09 -62.64
CA SER A 4 15.73 -29.14 -62.25
C SER A 4 15.65 -29.06 -60.72
N SER A 5 15.43 -27.87 -60.17
CA SER A 5 14.47 -27.72 -59.06
C SER A 5 14.10 -26.26 -58.83
N THR A 6 12.96 -25.88 -59.38
CA THR A 6 12.10 -24.81 -58.87
C THR A 6 11.58 -25.19 -57.49
N LEU A 7 11.74 -24.32 -56.49
CA LEU A 7 10.72 -24.18 -55.45
C LEU A 7 10.74 -22.76 -54.86
N ALA A 8 9.72 -22.01 -55.25
CA ALA A 8 9.29 -20.82 -54.55
C ALA A 8 8.69 -21.21 -53.20
N MET A 9 9.01 -20.48 -52.13
CA MET A 9 8.08 -20.25 -51.02
C MET A 9 8.30 -18.86 -50.45
N ALA A 10 7.43 -17.95 -50.88
CA ALA A 10 7.04 -16.81 -50.09
C ALA A 10 6.17 -17.31 -48.92
N ALA A 11 6.58 -17.02 -47.68
CA ALA A 11 5.73 -17.04 -46.50
C ALA A 11 6.28 -15.93 -45.58
N MET A 12 5.65 -14.76 -45.56
CA MET A 12 4.52 -14.44 -44.69
C MET A 12 4.90 -14.62 -43.23
N SER A 13 5.25 -13.52 -42.58
CA SER A 13 4.77 -13.16 -41.23
C SER A 13 5.32 -11.78 -40.85
N LEU A 14 4.54 -10.74 -41.17
CA LEU A 14 4.63 -9.48 -40.44
C LEU A 14 4.36 -9.80 -38.96
N PHE A 15 5.42 -9.84 -38.14
CA PHE A 15 5.26 -9.69 -36.71
C PHE A 15 4.94 -8.22 -36.43
N ALA A 16 3.67 -7.87 -36.67
CA ALA A 16 3.04 -6.75 -35.98
C ALA A 16 2.94 -7.17 -34.51
N GLY A 17 4.06 -6.99 -33.78
CA GLY A 17 4.12 -7.17 -32.34
C GLY A 17 3.15 -6.19 -31.69
N ARG A 18 1.95 -6.69 -31.42
CA ARG A 18 0.99 -6.00 -30.58
C ARG A 18 1.62 -5.86 -29.20
N ALA A 19 2.06 -4.65 -28.87
CA ALA A 19 2.19 -4.24 -27.49
C ALA A 19 0.77 -4.22 -26.90
N ILE A 20 0.28 -5.38 -26.46
CA ILE A 20 -0.79 -5.42 -25.48
C ILE A 20 -0.21 -4.80 -24.23
N ALA A 21 -0.62 -3.57 -23.94
CA ALA A 21 -0.41 -2.96 -22.64
C ALA A 21 -0.94 -3.96 -21.61
N GLN A 22 -0.03 -4.61 -20.88
CA GLN A 22 -0.37 -5.36 -19.70
C GLN A 22 -0.83 -4.34 -18.66
N ASN A 23 -2.10 -3.94 -18.76
CA ASN A 23 -2.81 -3.43 -17.61
C ASN A 23 -3.03 -4.64 -16.70
N SER A 24 -1.96 -5.08 -16.06
CA SER A 24 -2.00 -5.99 -14.94
C SER A 24 -2.64 -5.21 -13.80
N SER A 25 -3.97 -5.15 -13.80
CA SER A 25 -4.74 -4.96 -12.58
C SER A 25 -4.62 -6.23 -11.71
N SER A 26 -3.38 -6.65 -11.43
CA SER A 26 -3.07 -7.40 -10.23
C SER A 26 -3.49 -6.50 -9.08
N ALA A 27 -4.53 -6.90 -8.33
CA ALA A 27 -5.12 -6.14 -7.23
C ALA A 27 -4.04 -5.37 -6.44
N GLN A 28 -3.87 -4.09 -6.77
CA GLN A 28 -2.82 -3.28 -6.19
C GLN A 28 -3.20 -2.99 -4.75
N LYS A 29 -2.47 -3.57 -3.80
CA LYS A 29 -2.65 -3.32 -2.36
C LYS A 29 -2.11 -1.95 -1.92
N ILE A 30 -2.03 -0.98 -2.83
CA ILE A 30 -1.53 0.36 -2.53
C ILE A 30 -2.42 0.99 -1.46
N GLY A 31 -1.81 1.54 -0.41
CA GLY A 31 -2.52 2.08 0.76
C GLY A 31 -2.89 1.05 1.83
N TYR A 32 -2.60 -0.23 1.64
CA TYR A 32 -2.71 -1.20 2.73
C TYR A 32 -1.66 -0.89 3.79
N SER A 33 -2.04 -1.01 5.05
CA SER A 33 -1.14 -0.74 6.17
C SER A 33 -1.34 -1.70 7.31
N GLY A 34 -0.32 -1.80 8.16
CA GLY A 34 -0.32 -2.64 9.34
C GLY A 34 0.68 -2.11 10.37
N VAL A 35 0.35 -2.23 11.64
CA VAL A 35 1.26 -1.90 12.74
C VAL A 35 2.08 -3.15 13.09
N PHE A 36 3.38 -2.99 13.33
CA PHE A 36 4.20 -4.10 13.78
C PHE A 36 3.73 -4.55 15.17
N THR A 37 3.29 -5.80 15.23
CA THR A 37 2.92 -6.52 16.44
C THR A 37 3.97 -7.61 16.68
N LYS A 38 4.18 -8.00 17.94
CA LYS A 38 5.25 -8.92 18.39
C LYS A 38 6.65 -8.30 18.31
N THR A 39 6.94 -7.38 19.22
CA THR A 39 8.19 -6.61 19.32
C THR A 39 9.30 -7.35 20.07
N ASP A 40 9.43 -8.68 19.94
CA ASP A 40 10.49 -9.45 20.62
C ASP A 40 11.90 -8.97 20.25
N GLY A 41 12.09 -8.47 19.01
CA GLY A 41 13.32 -7.80 18.55
C GLY A 41 13.29 -6.27 18.64
N GLY A 42 12.23 -5.70 19.23
CA GLY A 42 12.01 -4.26 19.31
C GLY A 42 11.67 -3.60 17.97
N LEU A 43 11.18 -4.35 16.96
CA LEU A 43 10.69 -3.79 15.71
C LEU A 43 9.37 -3.04 15.92
N GLY A 44 9.40 -1.73 15.80
CA GLY A 44 8.25 -0.84 15.89
C GLY A 44 8.03 -0.02 14.62
N GLY A 45 6.79 0.45 14.46
CA GLY A 45 6.37 1.31 13.36
C GLY A 45 5.10 0.82 12.68
N THR A 46 4.69 1.56 11.65
CA THR A 46 3.55 1.22 10.80
C THR A 46 4.05 1.03 9.38
N VAL A 47 3.90 -0.18 8.85
CA VAL A 47 4.20 -0.47 7.44
C VAL A 47 3.00 -0.10 6.58
N THR A 48 3.28 0.51 5.44
CA THR A 48 2.31 0.92 4.43
C THR A 48 2.82 0.53 3.05
N VAL A 49 1.93 0.05 2.20
CA VAL A 49 2.23 -0.24 0.80
C VAL A 49 2.22 1.06 0.03
N LYS A 50 3.42 1.54 -0.33
CA LYS A 50 3.61 2.72 -1.17
C LYS A 50 3.41 2.38 -2.64
N ASP A 51 4.05 1.31 -3.09
CA ASP A 51 4.04 0.84 -4.48
C ASP A 51 3.99 -0.70 -4.53
N PRO A 52 3.72 -1.31 -5.70
CA PRO A 52 3.74 -2.77 -5.86
C PRO A 52 5.07 -3.44 -5.47
N MET A 53 6.16 -2.67 -5.51
CA MET A 53 7.53 -3.12 -5.24
C MET A 53 8.20 -2.35 -4.09
N THR A 54 7.45 -1.50 -3.38
CA THR A 54 8.01 -0.64 -2.31
C THR A 54 7.07 -0.61 -1.11
N LEU A 55 7.62 -0.93 0.06
CA LEU A 55 6.97 -0.70 1.35
C LEU A 55 7.59 0.49 2.03
N GLU A 56 6.77 1.27 2.73
CA GLU A 56 7.18 2.40 3.54
C GLU A 56 6.84 2.10 5.00
N ILE A 57 7.80 2.27 5.90
CA ILE A 57 7.59 2.13 7.34
C ILE A 57 7.70 3.50 7.99
N SER A 58 6.60 3.94 8.59
CA SER A 58 6.55 5.15 9.40
C SER A 58 6.91 4.84 10.85
N SER A 59 7.67 5.74 11.47
CA SER A 59 8.19 5.61 12.85
C SER A 59 8.97 4.30 13.07
N TYR A 60 9.80 3.93 12.08
CA TYR A 60 10.66 2.76 12.14
C TYR A 60 11.55 2.80 13.37
N THR A 61 11.49 1.74 14.17
CA THR A 61 12.38 1.53 15.31
C THR A 61 12.82 0.07 15.29
N LEU A 62 14.12 -0.17 15.41
CA LEU A 62 14.67 -1.49 15.65
C LEU A 62 15.68 -1.37 16.77
N LYS A 63 15.37 -1.99 17.92
CA LYS A 63 16.24 -1.93 19.11
C LYS A 63 17.46 -2.83 18.97
N ASP A 64 17.28 -4.01 18.40
CA ASP A 64 18.32 -5.02 18.30
C ASP A 64 18.36 -5.63 16.90
N ALA A 65 19.51 -5.49 16.24
CA ALA A 65 19.83 -6.17 14.98
C ALA A 65 20.96 -7.19 15.16
N SER A 66 21.15 -7.69 16.38
CA SER A 66 22.16 -8.70 16.73
C SER A 66 21.96 -10.03 16.00
N ALA A 67 20.82 -10.20 15.31
CA ALA A 67 20.53 -11.34 14.47
C ALA A 67 21.37 -11.33 13.17
N PRO A 68 22.17 -12.37 12.93
CA PRO A 68 23.18 -12.43 11.88
C PRO A 68 22.65 -12.78 10.48
N ALA A 69 21.35 -13.10 10.35
CA ALA A 69 20.68 -13.42 9.09
C ALA A 69 19.24 -12.86 9.10
N LEU A 70 19.13 -11.58 9.47
CA LEU A 70 17.86 -10.86 9.60
C LEU A 70 17.49 -10.19 8.27
N TYR A 71 16.33 -10.55 7.75
CA TYR A 71 15.84 -10.06 6.47
C TYR A 71 14.37 -9.68 6.54
N TRP A 72 13.92 -8.89 5.56
CA TRP A 72 12.50 -8.62 5.35
C TRP A 72 11.81 -9.82 4.70
N TRP A 73 10.77 -10.31 5.36
CA TRP A 73 10.00 -11.48 4.98
C TRP A 73 8.52 -11.13 4.83
N GLY A 74 7.87 -11.80 3.91
CA GLY A 74 6.43 -11.73 3.68
C GLY A 74 5.82 -13.12 3.75
N ALA A 75 4.58 -13.21 4.23
CA ALA A 75 3.82 -14.45 4.29
C ALA A 75 2.38 -14.23 3.80
N THR A 76 1.80 -15.26 3.19
CA THR A 76 0.38 -15.28 2.78
C THR A 76 -0.57 -15.52 3.96
N ASN A 77 -0.02 -15.88 5.13
CA ASN A 77 -0.70 -16.10 6.39
C ASN A 77 0.04 -15.32 7.50
N ASP A 78 -0.46 -15.36 8.72
CA ASP A 78 0.19 -14.73 9.88
C ASP A 78 1.46 -15.47 10.38
N ASP A 79 2.00 -16.44 9.63
CA ASP A 79 3.20 -17.18 9.99
C ASP A 79 4.37 -16.90 9.03
N LEU A 80 5.31 -16.04 9.47
CA LEU A 80 6.54 -15.72 8.75
C LEU A 80 7.45 -16.92 8.52
N LYS A 81 7.37 -17.97 9.35
CA LYS A 81 8.19 -19.18 9.16
C LYS A 81 7.87 -19.91 7.86
N SER A 82 6.60 -19.85 7.43
CA SER A 82 6.12 -20.39 6.16
C SER A 82 6.22 -19.40 5.00
N GLY A 83 6.67 -18.17 5.30
CA GLY A 83 6.78 -17.10 4.34
C GLY A 83 7.98 -17.23 3.41
N PHE A 84 8.33 -16.10 2.80
CA PHE A 84 9.42 -15.98 1.88
C PHE A 84 10.08 -14.62 2.04
N ARG A 85 11.34 -14.54 1.62
CA ARG A 85 12.10 -13.29 1.61
C ARG A 85 11.52 -12.33 0.56
N ILE A 86 11.29 -11.09 0.97
CA ILE A 86 10.75 -10.03 0.09
C ILE A 86 11.81 -9.02 -0.32
N SER A 87 12.87 -8.85 0.48
CA SER A 87 14.03 -8.03 0.12
C SER A 87 15.34 -8.80 0.29
N ASN A 88 16.29 -8.62 -0.64
CA ASN A 88 17.63 -9.19 -0.47
C ASN A 88 18.49 -8.35 0.47
N THR A 89 18.04 -7.17 0.89
CA THR A 89 18.79 -6.32 1.81
C THR A 89 18.79 -6.91 3.21
N GLN A 90 19.98 -7.16 3.77
CA GLN A 90 20.14 -7.61 5.14
C GLN A 90 19.99 -6.43 6.12
N VAL A 91 19.27 -6.65 7.21
CA VAL A 91 19.25 -5.73 8.34
C VAL A 91 20.34 -6.15 9.32
N THR A 92 21.40 -5.35 9.41
CA THR A 92 22.59 -5.67 10.24
C THR A 92 22.77 -4.73 11.41
N GLN A 93 22.02 -3.62 11.47
CA GLN A 93 22.17 -2.58 12.47
C GLN A 93 20.81 -2.16 13.01
N ALA A 94 20.78 -1.93 14.32
CA ALA A 94 19.66 -1.29 15.00
C ALA A 94 19.60 0.16 14.54
N ALA A 95 18.39 0.64 14.23
CA ALA A 95 18.21 2.00 13.73
C ALA A 95 16.80 2.49 14.08
N THR A 96 16.70 3.80 14.24
CA THR A 96 15.43 4.50 14.42
C THR A 96 15.34 5.59 13.37
N SER A 97 14.24 5.64 12.64
CA SER A 97 14.04 6.59 11.55
C SER A 97 12.57 6.93 11.44
N ASN A 98 12.25 8.18 11.08
CA ASN A 98 10.86 8.57 10.93
C ASN A 98 10.17 7.87 9.76
N MET A 99 10.95 7.54 8.72
CA MET A 99 10.48 6.84 7.53
C MET A 99 11.60 5.94 7.00
N LEU A 100 11.26 4.70 6.66
CA LEU A 100 12.17 3.74 6.03
C LEU A 100 11.47 3.10 4.82
N GLU A 101 12.12 3.14 3.66
CA GLU A 101 11.63 2.47 2.45
C GLU A 101 12.34 1.12 2.25
N ILE A 102 11.53 0.10 1.96
CA ILE A 102 12.01 -1.26 1.67
C ILE A 102 11.63 -1.59 0.25
N LYS A 103 12.63 -1.93 -0.56
CA LYS A 103 12.44 -2.40 -1.93
C LYS A 103 12.24 -3.91 -1.95
N LEU A 104 11.27 -4.35 -2.74
CA LEU A 104 10.95 -5.75 -2.93
C LEU A 104 11.77 -6.33 -4.09
N ASP A 105 13.07 -6.46 -3.87
CA ASP A 105 14.03 -6.90 -4.88
C ASP A 105 14.19 -8.43 -4.95
N ALA A 106 13.42 -9.19 -4.17
CA ALA A 106 13.42 -10.66 -4.19
C ALA A 106 12.52 -11.28 -5.30
N GLY A 107 12.04 -10.48 -6.26
CA GLY A 107 11.14 -10.94 -7.31
C GLY A 107 9.71 -11.23 -6.82
N LYS A 108 9.33 -10.60 -5.71
CA LYS A 108 7.99 -10.67 -5.11
C LYS A 108 7.37 -9.28 -5.11
N THR A 109 6.05 -9.23 -5.09
CA THR A 109 5.26 -8.01 -5.08
C THR A 109 4.45 -7.92 -3.79
N THR A 110 3.96 -6.73 -3.46
CA THR A 110 3.07 -6.53 -2.30
C THR A 110 1.74 -7.27 -2.42
N ALA A 111 1.40 -7.79 -3.61
CA ALA A 111 0.24 -8.65 -3.80
C ALA A 111 0.47 -10.09 -3.33
N ASP A 112 1.72 -10.56 -3.26
CA ASP A 112 2.07 -11.96 -2.96
C ASP A 112 1.97 -12.32 -1.47
N PHE A 113 1.85 -11.33 -0.59
CA PHE A 113 1.80 -11.53 0.86
C PHE A 113 0.74 -10.64 1.52
N VAL A 114 0.31 -11.02 2.72
CA VAL A 114 -0.59 -10.25 3.59
C VAL A 114 0.12 -9.83 4.87
N THR A 115 1.08 -10.62 5.35
CA THR A 115 1.84 -10.31 6.55
C THR A 115 3.28 -10.03 6.15
N VAL A 116 3.89 -9.02 6.75
CA VAL A 116 5.28 -8.62 6.51
C VAL A 116 5.99 -8.39 7.83
N GLY A 117 7.27 -8.73 7.91
CA GLY A 117 8.05 -8.52 9.12
C GLY A 117 9.52 -8.84 8.96
N LEU A 118 10.24 -8.76 10.07
CA LEU A 118 11.63 -9.18 10.15
C LEU A 118 11.72 -10.61 10.66
N TRP A 119 12.41 -11.45 9.90
CA TRP A 119 12.64 -12.84 10.24
C TRP A 119 14.13 -13.15 10.18
N CYS A 120 14.62 -13.84 11.22
CA CYS A 120 15.99 -14.35 11.25
C CYS A 120 16.02 -15.79 10.75
N GLU A 121 16.58 -16.02 9.56
CA GLU A 121 16.65 -17.35 8.94
C GLU A 121 17.45 -18.35 9.77
N ARG A 122 18.54 -17.88 10.39
CA ARG A 122 19.47 -18.74 11.12
C ARG A 122 18.97 -19.18 12.49
N LEU A 123 18.18 -18.33 13.14
CA LEU A 123 17.65 -18.58 14.48
C LEU A 123 16.17 -19.00 14.47
N ALA A 124 15.54 -19.01 13.29
CA ALA A 124 14.10 -19.20 13.11
C ALA A 124 13.28 -18.34 14.08
N ALA A 125 13.67 -17.07 14.21
CA ALA A 125 13.13 -16.14 15.19
C ALA A 125 12.41 -14.98 14.51
N ASN A 126 11.26 -14.61 15.07
CA ASN A 126 10.44 -13.49 14.64
C ASN A 126 10.82 -12.23 15.41
N PHE A 127 11.21 -11.17 14.71
CA PHE A 127 11.59 -9.89 15.31
C PHE A 127 10.42 -8.90 15.37
N GLY A 128 9.37 -9.21 14.61
CA GLY A 128 8.11 -8.51 14.57
C GLY A 128 7.46 -8.60 13.20
N GLN A 129 6.14 -8.57 13.20
CA GLN A 129 5.35 -8.71 12.00
C GLN A 129 4.09 -7.83 12.04
N ALA A 130 3.68 -7.37 10.88
CA ALA A 130 2.48 -6.60 10.67
C ALA A 130 1.64 -7.29 9.60
N THR A 131 0.35 -7.46 9.89
CA THR A 131 -0.60 -7.89 8.88
C THR A 131 -1.14 -6.65 8.17
N LEU A 132 -0.92 -6.60 6.86
CA LEU A 132 -1.38 -5.56 5.97
C LEU A 132 -2.89 -5.73 5.77
N ALA A 133 -3.66 -4.80 6.33
CA ALA A 133 -5.08 -4.67 6.06
C ALA A 133 -5.29 -3.47 5.13
N ALA A 134 -6.46 -3.42 4.47
CA ALA A 134 -6.86 -2.22 3.73
C ALA A 134 -6.87 -1.04 4.71
N GLY A 135 -5.89 -0.15 4.59
CA GLY A 135 -5.84 1.05 5.39
C GLY A 135 -6.94 1.99 4.91
N SER A 136 -7.67 2.62 5.84
CA SER A 136 -8.50 3.79 5.52
C SER A 136 -7.66 5.01 5.13
N GLY A 137 -6.34 4.85 4.98
CA GLY A 137 -5.41 5.89 4.59
C GLY A 137 -5.56 6.19 3.11
N THR A 138 -6.30 7.25 2.82
CA THR A 138 -6.17 8.23 1.73
C THR A 138 -5.06 7.95 0.71
N GLY A 139 -5.17 6.84 -0.01
CA GLY A 139 -4.55 6.70 -1.31
C GLY A 139 -5.37 7.54 -2.28
N THR A 140 -5.11 8.84 -2.34
CA THR A 140 -5.56 9.67 -3.46
C THR A 140 -4.81 9.20 -4.71
N THR A 141 -5.21 8.05 -5.24
CA THR A 141 -5.08 7.73 -6.65
C THR A 141 -6.36 8.23 -7.31
N ALA A 142 -6.55 9.55 -7.34
CA ALA A 142 -7.53 10.20 -8.20
C ALA A 142 -6.86 10.47 -9.55
N GLY A 143 -6.47 9.40 -10.22
CA GLY A 143 -6.15 9.42 -11.64
C GLY A 143 -7.30 8.75 -12.39
N SER A 144 -8.30 9.52 -12.81
CA SER A 144 -9.11 9.28 -14.02
C SER A 144 -10.12 10.41 -14.28
N SER A 145 -9.83 11.17 -15.34
CA SER A 145 -10.70 11.36 -16.50
C SER A 145 -11.98 12.23 -16.39
N ALA A 146 -11.82 13.46 -16.88
CA ALA A 146 -12.73 14.16 -17.80
C ALA A 146 -14.25 13.96 -17.71
N SER A 147 -14.94 15.05 -17.37
CA SER A 147 -16.24 15.37 -17.98
C SER A 147 -16.34 16.88 -18.22
N THR A 148 -16.17 17.24 -19.49
CA THR A 148 -16.58 18.51 -20.10
C THR A 148 -18.11 18.59 -20.12
N ALA A 149 -18.70 19.60 -19.47
CA ALA A 149 -19.91 20.29 -19.95
C ALA A 149 -20.18 21.58 -19.16
N PRO A 150 -20.60 22.69 -19.82
CA PRO A 150 -20.88 23.98 -19.20
C PRO A 150 -22.33 24.14 -18.71
N SER A 151 -22.50 25.16 -17.87
CA SER A 151 -23.70 25.68 -17.20
C SER A 151 -24.87 26.12 -18.11
N SER A 152 -26.11 25.90 -17.66
CA SER A 152 -27.26 26.84 -17.82
C SER A 152 -28.47 26.48 -16.93
N SER A 153 -28.91 27.45 -16.11
CA SER A 153 -30.14 27.53 -15.27
C SER A 153 -31.42 27.81 -16.12
N PRO A 154 -32.62 28.19 -15.61
CA PRO A 154 -33.41 28.00 -14.35
C PRO A 154 -34.85 27.41 -14.63
N SER A 155 -35.79 27.12 -13.71
CA SER A 155 -36.92 27.99 -13.25
C SER A 155 -38.08 27.22 -12.54
N SER A 156 -38.45 27.62 -11.31
CA SER A 156 -39.78 27.88 -10.68
C SER A 156 -41.05 26.96 -10.70
N ALA A 157 -41.73 26.99 -9.51
CA ALA A 157 -43.17 26.88 -9.15
C ALA A 157 -43.75 25.49 -8.77
N GLY A 158 -44.50 25.23 -7.68
CA GLY A 158 -44.97 25.98 -6.51
C GLY A 158 -46.04 25.18 -5.71
N ALA A 159 -45.91 25.13 -4.37
CA ALA A 159 -46.89 25.02 -3.24
C ALA A 159 -48.00 23.89 -3.21
N HIS A 160 -48.60 23.38 -2.11
CA HIS A 160 -48.94 23.81 -0.73
C HIS A 160 -49.16 22.56 0.20
N GLN A 161 -48.57 22.48 1.41
CA GLN A 161 -49.12 22.68 2.79
C GLN A 161 -49.72 21.46 3.54
N VAL A 162 -49.18 21.10 4.72
CA VAL A 162 -49.80 21.36 6.06
C VAL A 162 -49.02 20.69 7.21
N GLY A 163 -48.70 21.44 8.29
CA GLY A 163 -48.61 20.90 9.66
C GLY A 163 -47.40 21.26 10.56
N SER A 164 -47.45 22.43 11.22
CA SER A 164 -46.96 22.75 12.60
C SER A 164 -45.44 22.74 12.89
N VAL A 165 -44.69 23.87 12.90
CA VAL A 165 -44.57 24.95 13.93
C VAL A 165 -44.06 24.36 15.27
N TRP A 166 -42.89 24.71 15.82
CA TRP A 166 -42.44 26.02 16.34
C TRP A 166 -40.92 26.25 16.23
N ALA A 167 -40.58 27.52 15.97
CA ALA A 167 -39.24 28.10 15.99
C ALA A 167 -39.11 29.07 17.18
N THR A 168 -37.92 29.19 17.76
CA THR A 168 -37.36 30.41 18.39
C THR A 168 -35.91 30.12 18.80
N MET A 169 -34.93 30.69 18.09
CA MET A 169 -34.21 31.93 18.43
C MET A 169 -33.38 31.88 19.72
N GLY A 170 -32.06 32.01 19.54
CA GLY A 170 -31.21 32.81 20.42
C GLY A 170 -30.37 32.05 21.44
N ALA A 171 -29.05 32.11 21.30
CA ALA A 171 -28.18 32.82 22.24
C ALA A 171 -26.70 32.56 21.92
N CYS A 172 -25.99 33.63 21.57
CA CYS A 172 -24.55 33.74 21.81
C CYS A 172 -24.32 33.73 23.33
N VAL A 173 -23.42 32.90 23.84
CA VAL A 173 -22.76 33.15 25.14
C VAL A 173 -21.28 32.79 25.01
N ALA A 174 -20.46 33.73 25.45
CA ALA A 174 -19.00 33.76 25.41
C ALA A 174 -18.36 33.15 26.66
N ALA A 175 -17.06 32.85 26.54
CA ALA A 175 -16.01 32.80 27.58
C ALA A 175 -16.22 31.76 28.71
N VAL A 176 -15.24 31.14 29.39
CA VAL A 176 -13.86 31.42 29.86
C VAL A 176 -13.29 30.03 30.22
N GLY A 177 -12.05 29.66 29.90
CA GLY A 177 -10.89 29.85 30.79
C GLY A 177 -10.79 28.83 31.94
N PHE A 178 -9.90 27.83 31.84
CA PHE A 178 -9.24 27.13 32.97
C PHE A 178 -7.84 26.70 32.48
N ALA A 179 -6.79 27.47 32.76
CA ALA A 179 -6.00 27.51 33.99
C ALA A 179 -5.04 26.31 34.12
N ALA A 180 -3.75 26.65 34.00
CA ALA A 180 -2.61 25.83 34.36
C ALA A 180 -2.53 25.62 35.88
N TRP A 181 -2.15 24.41 36.33
CA TRP A 181 -1.20 24.22 37.43
C TRP A 181 -0.73 22.77 37.60
N MET A 182 0.60 22.63 37.64
CA MET A 182 1.49 21.73 38.40
C MET A 182 1.23 20.22 38.55
N ALA A 183 2.25 19.46 38.16
CA ALA A 183 3.15 18.81 39.11
C ALA A 183 4.61 19.01 38.65
#